data_AF-T4VGF9-F1
#
_entry.id   AF-T4VGF9-F1
#
_cell.length_a   1.000
_cell.length_b   1.000
_cell.length_c   1.000
_cell.angle_alpha   90.00
_cell.angle_beta   90.00
_cell.angle_gamma   90.00
#
_symmetry.space_group_name_H-M   'P 1'
#
loop_
_entity.id
_entity.type
_entity.pdbx_description
1 polymer ?
#
loop_
_entity_poly.entity_id
_entity_poly.type
_entity_poly.pdbx_seq_one_letter_code
_entity_poly.pdbx_strand_id
1 'polypeptide(L)'
;MATQTTNLKLTKPSYADAADIAIFSGNMDILDDEVNKRSKVGHKHPMSDIEGLSLKAKNVTIEDTLSIFESDNVEGALSELFQSVSSGKSSIAQAITAKGVPASENDDFPTLANKISQIISALLNIPFPMFDIKVGTVSATFDTLDSTFKEFRLQNQSWQTSNVFHNLIGNTSYTFEAKYGGNRVSNLTIVTPKANQAKPSPPRSSDIQGEVVTITAPTGCKIRFENAVFDSPHTFRGLNPNTTYQFYAFTPGTDKLNESPNSDALMVQTLNQKMLFGDDMNYPLANADVWKQITNTSYGSDKAKLTITPGNMKLYTGNVNFAHWLDLQIKTDIDVSKYNKLTVVVKTFHTSDPTDNQNEGRIGISGTRQLLKAPGTYEFDVSALTQSFLSIRVDAWVNDSTTMEISSIYLSN
;
A
#
# COMPACT_ATOMS: atom_id res chain seq x y z
N MET A 1 114.95 94.07 -10.11
CA MET A 1 114.10 92.97 -9.58
C MET A 1 113.49 92.25 -10.77
N ALA A 2 113.58 90.91 -10.83
CA ALA A 2 112.95 90.15 -11.90
C ALA A 2 111.41 90.23 -11.78
N THR A 3 110.71 90.43 -12.89
CA THR A 3 109.25 90.57 -12.91
C THR A 3 108.60 89.18 -13.03
N GLN A 4 107.58 88.88 -12.23
CA GLN A 4 106.88 87.58 -12.27
C GLN A 4 105.51 87.68 -12.97
N THR A 5 104.97 86.56 -13.45
CA THR A 5 103.57 86.45 -13.91
C THR A 5 102.60 86.45 -12.74
N THR A 6 101.42 87.04 -12.88
CA THR A 6 100.46 87.21 -11.77
C THR A 6 99.84 85.89 -11.28
N ASN A 7 99.62 84.92 -12.17
CA ASN A 7 98.93 83.66 -11.86
C ASN A 7 99.85 82.67 -11.13
N LEU A 8 100.87 82.17 -11.82
CA LEU A 8 101.74 81.09 -11.33
C LEU A 8 103.08 81.60 -10.82
N LYS A 9 103.24 82.93 -10.71
CA LYS A 9 104.48 83.57 -10.25
C LYS A 9 105.74 83.15 -11.03
N LEU A 10 105.59 82.77 -12.29
CA LEU A 10 106.71 82.42 -13.17
C LEU A 10 107.60 83.64 -13.38
N THR A 11 108.91 83.47 -13.24
CA THR A 11 109.89 84.54 -13.41
C THR A 11 110.10 84.83 -14.89
N LYS A 12 109.98 86.09 -15.31
CA LYS A 12 110.17 86.50 -16.71
C LYS A 12 111.67 86.74 -16.99
N PRO A 13 112.23 86.22 -18.10
CA PRO A 13 113.60 86.53 -18.49
C PRO A 13 113.75 88.03 -18.84
N SER A 14 114.91 88.60 -18.57
CA SER A 14 115.27 89.95 -19.01
C SER A 14 115.74 89.91 -20.46
N TYR A 15 115.29 90.84 -21.31
CA TYR A 15 115.60 90.88 -22.74
C TYR A 15 117.08 91.18 -23.07
N ALA A 16 117.95 91.34 -22.07
CA ALA A 16 119.32 91.79 -22.24
C ALA A 16 120.37 90.66 -22.29
N ASP A 17 120.05 89.43 -21.86
CA ASP A 17 121.03 88.33 -21.80
C ASP A 17 120.43 87.01 -22.30
N ALA A 18 121.28 86.15 -22.88
CA ALA A 18 120.90 84.83 -23.40
C ALA A 18 120.06 84.04 -22.38
N ALA A 19 118.99 83.39 -22.86
CA ALA A 19 117.97 82.73 -22.04
C ALA A 19 118.58 81.96 -20.86
N ASP A 20 118.42 82.50 -19.64
CA ASP A 20 118.92 81.88 -18.43
C ASP A 20 118.15 80.57 -18.19
N ILE A 21 118.85 79.45 -18.41
CA ILE A 21 118.30 78.10 -18.30
C ILE A 21 117.78 77.85 -16.88
N ALA A 22 118.35 78.49 -15.85
CA ALA A 22 117.90 78.34 -14.47
C ALA A 22 116.50 78.92 -14.24
N ILE A 23 116.16 80.02 -14.94
CA ILE A 23 114.80 80.59 -14.90
C ILE A 23 113.81 79.63 -15.55
N PHE A 24 114.19 79.02 -16.67
CA PHE A 24 113.32 78.08 -17.38
C PHE A 24 113.07 76.80 -16.56
N SER A 25 114.13 76.20 -15.99
CA SER A 25 113.99 75.02 -15.14
C SER A 25 113.16 75.32 -13.89
N GLY A 26 113.40 76.44 -13.21
CA GLY A 26 112.62 76.82 -12.03
C GLY A 26 111.14 77.08 -12.35
N ASN A 27 110.84 77.69 -13.50
CA ASN A 27 109.46 77.86 -13.95
C ASN A 27 108.80 76.52 -14.33
N MET A 28 109.56 75.57 -14.88
CA MET A 28 109.07 74.23 -15.20
C MET A 28 108.74 73.43 -13.94
N ASP A 29 109.53 73.54 -12.88
CA ASP A 29 109.21 72.91 -11.58
C ASP A 29 107.89 73.46 -11.00
N ILE A 30 107.66 74.78 -11.10
CA ILE A 30 106.41 75.41 -10.67
C ILE A 30 105.21 74.89 -11.49
N LEU A 31 105.39 74.74 -12.81
CA LEU A 31 104.34 74.23 -13.69
C LEU A 31 104.06 72.75 -13.40
N ASP A 32 105.10 71.93 -13.18
CA ASP A 32 104.94 70.52 -12.85
C ASP A 32 104.20 70.35 -11.50
N ASP A 33 104.56 71.15 -10.49
CA ASP A 33 103.85 71.18 -9.21
C ASP A 33 102.38 71.55 -9.36
N GLU A 34 102.06 72.55 -10.18
CA GLU A 34 100.69 73.00 -10.40
C GLU A 34 99.87 71.98 -11.21
N VAL A 35 100.47 71.37 -12.23
CA VAL A 35 99.85 70.28 -13.00
C VAL A 35 99.62 69.06 -12.11
N ASN A 36 100.58 68.71 -11.25
CA ASN A 36 100.43 67.61 -10.29
C ASN A 36 99.36 67.90 -9.25
N LYS A 37 99.22 69.14 -8.76
CA LYS A 37 98.10 69.52 -7.88
C LYS A 37 96.76 69.32 -8.59
N ARG A 38 96.62 69.75 -9.84
CA ARG A 38 95.37 69.63 -10.61
C ARG A 38 95.07 68.20 -11.04
N SER A 39 96.09 67.41 -11.36
CA SER A 39 96.00 65.99 -11.70
C SER A 39 95.60 65.14 -10.47
N LYS A 40 96.12 65.48 -9.28
CA LYS A 40 95.74 64.81 -8.01
C LYS A 40 94.36 65.23 -7.51
N VAL A 41 93.90 66.43 -7.84
CA VAL A 41 92.47 66.82 -7.73
C VAL A 41 91.74 66.24 -8.94
N GLY A 42 91.79 64.90 -9.04
CA GLY A 42 91.10 64.18 -10.10
C GLY A 42 89.65 64.64 -10.13
N HIS A 43 89.19 65.09 -11.30
CA HIS A 43 87.77 65.11 -11.62
C HIS A 43 87.27 63.66 -11.69
N LYS A 44 87.30 62.97 -10.55
CA LYS A 44 86.40 61.87 -10.30
C LYS A 44 85.08 62.58 -10.02
N HIS A 45 84.14 62.56 -10.96
CA HIS A 45 82.76 62.37 -10.50
C HIS A 45 82.85 61.08 -9.68
N PRO A 46 82.73 61.13 -8.36
CA PRO A 46 83.29 60.06 -7.57
C PRO A 46 82.42 58.83 -7.83
N MET A 47 82.96 57.85 -8.54
CA MET A 47 82.38 56.50 -8.55
C MET A 47 82.22 56.03 -7.09
N SER A 48 83.06 56.52 -6.16
CA SER A 48 82.90 56.34 -4.71
C SER A 48 81.61 56.91 -4.12
N ASP A 49 81.02 57.96 -4.71
CA ASP A 49 79.72 58.49 -4.29
C ASP A 49 78.57 57.59 -4.79
N ILE A 50 78.80 56.85 -5.89
CA ILE A 50 77.86 55.89 -6.48
C ILE A 50 78.01 54.49 -5.85
N GLU A 51 79.22 54.07 -5.51
CA GLU A 51 79.54 52.77 -4.89
C GLU A 51 79.04 52.68 -3.44
N GLY A 52 78.71 53.81 -2.81
CA GLY A 52 78.09 53.88 -1.48
C GLY A 52 76.55 53.89 -1.47
N LEU A 53 75.88 53.98 -2.63
CA LEU A 53 74.43 53.98 -2.73
C LEU A 53 73.87 52.57 -2.41
N SER A 54 73.52 52.38 -1.14
CA SER A 54 72.82 51.17 -0.69
C SER A 54 71.34 51.27 -1.05
N LEU A 55 70.95 50.69 -2.19
CA LEU A 55 69.56 50.56 -2.66
C LEU A 55 68.76 49.50 -1.86
N LYS A 56 68.81 49.59 -0.53
CA LYS A 56 67.97 48.77 0.36
C LYS A 56 66.57 49.37 0.42
N ALA A 57 65.54 48.54 0.58
CA ALA A 57 64.15 48.97 0.63
C ALA A 57 63.90 50.08 1.68
N LYS A 58 64.47 49.98 2.89
CA LYS A 58 64.40 51.05 3.91
C LYS A 58 64.95 52.42 3.48
N ASN A 59 65.80 52.48 2.46
CA ASN A 59 66.40 53.72 1.98
C ASN A 59 65.70 54.26 0.73
N VAL A 60 64.74 53.53 0.17
CA VAL A 60 63.99 53.95 -1.02
C VAL A 60 62.68 54.56 -0.55
N THR A 61 62.53 55.85 -0.78
CA THR A 61 61.29 56.58 -0.47
C THR A 61 60.18 56.20 -1.43
N ILE A 62 58.94 56.30 -0.98
CA ILE A 62 57.74 56.13 -1.82
C ILE A 62 56.99 57.45 -1.96
N GLU A 63 56.36 57.66 -3.12
CA GLU A 63 55.37 58.73 -3.28
C GLU A 63 53.99 58.20 -2.92
N ASP A 64 53.47 58.59 -1.75
CA ASP A 64 52.15 58.20 -1.27
C ASP A 64 51.15 59.35 -1.38
N THR A 65 50.77 59.68 -2.62
CA THR A 65 49.85 60.79 -2.92
C THR A 65 48.46 60.60 -2.29
N LEU A 66 48.09 59.35 -1.94
CA LEU A 66 46.80 59.02 -1.36
C LEU A 66 46.83 58.83 0.17
N SER A 67 48.00 58.96 0.79
CA SER A 67 48.19 58.76 2.24
C SER A 67 47.63 57.41 2.73
N ILE A 68 47.96 56.34 2.01
CA ILE A 68 47.52 54.96 2.31
C ILE A 68 48.50 54.27 3.27
N PHE A 69 49.78 54.67 3.27
CA PHE A 69 50.83 54.14 4.14
C PHE A 69 51.26 55.20 5.14
N GLU A 70 51.55 54.77 6.36
CA GLU A 70 52.13 55.65 7.38
C GLU A 70 53.66 55.78 7.19
N SER A 71 54.31 54.77 6.61
CA SER A 71 55.74 54.79 6.29
C SER A 71 56.07 55.57 5.02
N ASP A 72 57.20 56.28 5.07
CA ASP A 72 57.78 57.04 3.96
C ASP A 72 58.71 56.21 3.04
N ASN A 73 58.91 54.92 3.31
CA ASN A 73 59.84 54.06 2.59
C ASN A 73 59.26 52.69 2.25
N VAL A 74 59.87 52.02 1.27
CA VAL A 74 59.39 50.75 0.72
C VAL A 74 59.31 49.65 1.79
N GLU A 75 60.26 49.57 2.71
CA GLU A 75 60.30 48.49 3.70
C GLU A 75 59.17 48.59 4.73
N GLY A 76 58.91 49.81 5.23
CA GLY A 76 57.79 50.04 6.15
C GLY A 76 56.43 49.84 5.47
N ALA A 77 56.25 50.38 4.26
CA ALA A 77 55.00 50.21 3.51
C ALA A 77 54.69 48.73 3.19
N LEU A 78 55.71 47.92 2.84
CA LEU A 78 55.53 46.48 2.67
C LEU A 78 55.15 45.79 3.98
N SER A 79 55.77 46.17 5.11
CA SER A 79 55.43 45.64 6.44
C SER A 79 53.97 45.95 6.81
N GLU A 80 53.52 47.18 6.59
CA GLU A 80 52.13 47.60 6.81
C GLU A 80 51.16 46.81 5.92
N LEU A 81 51.49 46.61 4.64
CA LEU A 81 50.69 45.78 3.75
C LEU A 81 50.56 44.34 4.24
N PHE A 82 51.67 43.73 4.68
CA PHE A 82 51.64 42.38 5.24
C PHE A 82 50.77 42.29 6.51
N GLN A 83 50.86 43.28 7.39
CA GLN A 83 50.04 43.34 8.62
C GLN A 83 48.55 43.53 8.31
N SER A 84 48.22 44.41 7.36
CA SER A 84 46.84 44.64 6.90
C SER A 84 46.22 43.38 6.31
N VAL A 85 46.94 42.72 5.39
CA VAL A 85 46.52 41.46 4.78
C VAL A 85 46.36 40.37 5.83
N SER A 86 47.29 40.24 6.78
CA SER A 86 47.22 39.26 7.87
C SER A 86 46.00 39.48 8.77
N SER A 87 45.75 40.73 9.15
CA SER A 87 44.59 41.12 9.97
C SER A 87 43.26 40.84 9.25
N GLY A 88 43.18 41.14 7.96
CA GLY A 88 42.00 40.83 7.13
C GLY A 88 41.77 39.32 7.02
N LYS A 89 42.84 38.54 6.83
CA LYS A 89 42.80 37.08 6.76
C LYS A 89 42.33 36.45 8.07
N SER A 90 42.82 36.95 9.22
CA SER A 90 42.37 36.52 10.55
C SER A 90 40.88 36.80 10.73
N SER A 91 40.40 37.99 10.32
CA SER A 91 38.98 38.36 10.38
C SER A 91 38.10 37.44 9.54
N ILE A 92 38.54 37.10 8.32
CA ILE A 92 37.83 36.16 7.44
C ILE A 92 37.78 34.75 8.06
N ALA A 93 38.91 34.24 8.56
CA ALA A 93 38.99 32.92 9.18
C ALA A 93 38.09 32.80 10.42
N GLN A 94 38.05 33.83 11.27
CA GLN A 94 37.13 33.90 12.41
C GLN A 94 35.67 33.86 11.97
N ALA A 95 35.30 34.60 10.91
CA ALA A 95 33.95 34.60 10.37
C ALA A 95 33.53 33.23 9.82
N ILE A 96 34.41 32.55 9.08
CA ILE A 96 34.16 31.19 8.56
C ILE A 96 33.97 30.20 9.71
N THR A 97 34.82 30.27 10.74
CA THR A 97 34.72 29.44 11.95
C THR A 97 33.43 29.70 12.71
N ALA A 98 33.00 30.96 12.83
CA ALA A 98 31.72 31.32 13.43
C ALA A 98 30.50 30.77 12.65
N LYS A 99 30.67 30.43 11.36
CA LYS A 99 29.67 29.74 10.53
C LYS A 99 29.78 28.22 10.56
N GLY A 100 30.64 27.66 11.41
CA GLY A 100 30.74 26.22 11.66
C GLY A 100 31.76 25.47 10.80
N VAL A 101 32.56 26.16 9.98
CA VAL A 101 33.64 25.55 9.19
C VAL A 101 35.00 25.94 9.80
N PRO A 102 35.84 25.00 10.28
CA PRO A 102 37.11 25.36 10.90
C PRO A 102 38.08 26.07 9.94
N ALA A 103 38.44 27.32 10.22
CA ALA A 103 39.40 28.10 9.45
C ALA A 103 40.46 28.75 10.36
N SER A 104 41.63 29.03 9.78
CA SER A 104 42.78 29.61 10.46
C SER A 104 43.34 30.77 9.65
N GLU A 105 43.92 31.76 10.32
CA GLU A 105 44.68 32.84 9.69
C GLU A 105 45.91 32.35 8.92
N ASN A 106 46.35 31.12 9.15
CA ASN A 106 47.43 30.50 8.38
C ASN A 106 46.98 29.90 7.04
N ASP A 107 45.68 29.61 6.85
CA ASP A 107 45.13 29.03 5.61
C ASP A 107 45.29 29.98 4.43
N ASP A 108 45.85 29.58 3.28
CA ASP A 108 45.93 30.50 2.12
C ASP A 108 44.53 30.96 1.61
N PHE A 109 44.50 32.03 0.79
CA PHE A 109 43.24 32.56 0.27
C PHE A 109 42.40 31.54 -0.51
N PRO A 110 42.99 30.69 -1.39
CA PRO A 110 42.24 29.59 -2.01
C PRO A 110 41.61 28.63 -1.01
N THR A 111 42.32 28.25 0.05
CA THR A 111 41.79 27.39 1.12
C THR A 111 40.64 28.06 1.85
N LEU A 112 40.78 29.34 2.21
CA LEU A 112 39.69 30.11 2.81
C LEU A 112 38.47 30.21 1.87
N ALA A 113 38.68 30.41 0.56
CA ALA A 113 37.59 30.45 -0.43
C ALA A 113 36.86 29.09 -0.55
N ASN A 114 37.60 27.98 -0.53
CA ASN A 114 37.03 26.64 -0.47
C ASN A 114 36.21 26.43 0.80
N LYS A 115 36.72 26.87 1.95
CA LYS A 115 36.01 26.80 3.23
C LYS A 115 34.76 27.68 3.24
N ILE A 116 34.78 28.85 2.62
CA ILE A 116 33.59 29.68 2.40
C ILE A 116 32.54 28.91 1.59
N SER A 117 32.94 28.19 0.55
CA SER A 117 32.02 27.35 -0.23
C SER A 117 31.42 26.21 0.61
N GLN A 118 32.15 25.70 1.59
CA GLN A 118 31.66 24.69 2.53
C GLN A 118 30.66 25.25 3.56
N ILE A 119 30.62 26.56 3.81
CA ILE A 119 29.60 27.17 4.70
C ILE A 119 28.20 26.89 4.13
N ILE A 120 28.05 26.98 2.81
CA ILE A 120 26.77 26.71 2.12
C ILE A 120 26.46 25.21 2.15
N SER A 121 27.47 24.36 1.93
CA SER A 121 27.30 22.91 2.01
C SER A 121 26.94 22.44 3.42
N ALA A 122 27.54 22.98 4.49
CA ALA A 122 27.16 22.64 5.87
C ALA A 122 25.70 23.03 6.21
N LEU A 123 25.14 24.05 5.53
CA LEU A 123 23.74 24.43 5.67
C LEU A 123 22.78 23.56 4.83
N LEU A 124 23.27 22.88 3.79
CA LEU A 124 22.51 22.00 2.88
C LEU A 124 22.71 20.51 3.15
N ASN A 125 23.78 20.12 3.84
CA ASN A 125 24.17 18.73 4.13
C ASN A 125 23.67 18.25 5.49
N ILE A 126 22.62 18.89 5.99
CA ILE A 126 21.73 18.28 6.98
C ILE A 126 20.88 17.27 6.21
N PRO A 127 20.93 15.97 6.54
CA PRO A 127 20.08 14.99 5.87
C PRO A 127 18.64 15.46 5.99
N PHE A 128 17.99 15.70 4.86
CA PHE A 128 16.56 15.95 4.83
C PHE A 128 15.85 14.62 4.59
N PRO A 129 14.87 14.25 5.44
CA PRO A 129 14.45 14.92 6.67
C PRO A 129 15.42 14.70 7.85
N MET A 130 15.60 15.72 8.70
CA MET A 130 16.48 15.68 9.88
C MET A 130 15.88 14.87 11.05
N PHE A 131 14.75 14.21 10.81
CA PHE A 131 14.00 13.42 11.78
C PHE A 131 13.25 12.31 11.05
N ASP A 132 12.96 11.23 11.76
CA ASP A 132 12.05 10.18 11.30
C ASP A 132 10.69 10.31 12.00
N ILE A 133 9.66 9.76 11.36
CA ILE A 133 8.33 9.66 11.97
C ILE A 133 7.91 8.20 12.06
N LYS A 134 7.70 7.77 13.29
CA LYS A 134 7.03 6.51 13.59
C LYS A 134 5.54 6.68 13.39
N VAL A 135 5.04 6.09 12.31
CA VAL A 135 3.64 6.22 11.90
C VAL A 135 2.83 5.08 12.49
N GLY A 136 1.85 5.43 13.32
CA GLY A 136 0.75 4.56 13.70
C GLY A 136 -0.44 4.75 12.76
N THR A 137 -1.44 3.89 12.93
CA THR A 137 -2.67 3.93 12.14
C THR A 137 -3.48 5.22 12.32
N VAL A 138 -3.54 5.71 13.56
CA VAL A 138 -4.30 6.92 13.97
C VAL A 138 -3.44 7.91 14.74
N SER A 139 -2.13 7.69 14.75
CA SER A 139 -1.17 8.52 15.46
C SER A 139 0.15 8.57 14.71
N ALA A 140 0.95 9.58 14.99
CA ALA A 140 2.32 9.65 14.51
C ALA A 140 3.17 10.27 15.61
N THR A 141 4.38 9.75 15.77
CA THR A 141 5.34 10.23 16.75
C THR A 141 6.64 10.51 16.04
N PHE A 142 7.23 11.67 16.30
CA PHE A 142 8.61 11.93 15.85
C PHE A 142 9.56 11.00 16.61
N ASP A 143 10.27 10.14 15.88
CA ASP A 143 11.18 9.15 16.44
C ASP A 143 12.59 9.75 16.56
N THR A 144 13.04 9.87 17.82
CA THR A 144 14.34 10.40 18.26
C THR A 144 14.84 11.65 17.55
N LEU A 145 14.49 12.78 18.14
CA LEU A 145 15.04 14.08 17.79
C LEU A 145 16.31 14.29 18.63
N ASP A 146 17.40 14.71 17.99
CA ASP A 146 18.39 15.51 18.68
C ASP A 146 17.67 16.56 19.56
N SER A 147 18.13 16.75 20.79
CA SER A 147 17.58 17.67 21.80
C SER A 147 17.41 19.14 21.33
N THR A 148 17.92 19.45 20.13
CA THR A 148 17.81 20.71 19.40
C THR A 148 16.40 21.02 18.89
N PHE A 149 15.51 20.03 18.73
CA PHE A 149 14.12 20.29 18.36
C PHE A 149 13.25 20.62 19.58
N LYS A 150 12.42 21.67 19.47
CA LYS A 150 11.64 22.20 20.61
C LYS A 150 10.14 22.24 20.38
N GLU A 151 9.70 22.33 19.14
CA GLU A 151 8.28 22.45 18.80
C GLU A 151 7.97 21.67 17.51
N PHE A 152 6.76 21.14 17.45
CA PHE A 152 6.25 20.31 16.37
C PHE A 152 4.89 20.83 15.94
N ARG A 153 4.54 20.66 14.66
CA ARG A 153 3.17 20.84 14.19
C ARG A 153 2.85 19.90 13.04
N LEU A 154 1.55 19.74 12.83
CA LEU A 154 0.98 19.08 11.68
C LEU A 154 0.48 20.15 10.72
N GLN A 155 1.08 20.25 9.53
CA GLN A 155 0.70 21.20 8.49
C GLN A 155 0.61 22.63 9.06
N ASN A 156 -0.47 23.35 8.76
CA ASN A 156 -0.70 24.74 9.17
C ASN A 156 -1.34 24.86 10.57
N GLN A 157 -1.31 23.81 11.39
CA GLN A 157 -1.83 23.88 12.76
C GLN A 157 -0.90 24.67 13.69
N SER A 158 -1.37 24.95 14.91
CA SER A 158 -0.58 25.56 15.96
C SER A 158 0.62 24.69 16.34
N TRP A 159 1.73 25.34 16.70
CA TRP A 159 2.90 24.67 17.27
C TRP A 159 2.57 24.08 18.65
N GLN A 160 3.07 22.87 18.90
CA GLN A 160 2.98 22.19 20.17
C GLN A 160 4.35 21.65 20.61
N THR A 161 4.52 21.43 21.92
CA THR A 161 5.74 20.83 22.47
C THR A 161 5.68 19.31 22.49
N SER A 162 4.47 18.72 22.40
CA SER A 162 4.29 17.28 22.25
C SER A 162 4.79 16.81 20.88
N ASN A 163 5.60 15.74 20.89
CA ASN A 163 6.08 15.08 19.67
C ASN A 163 5.10 14.01 19.15
N VAL A 164 3.91 13.90 19.75
CA VAL A 164 2.88 12.92 19.39
C VAL A 164 1.65 13.63 18.83
N PHE A 165 1.15 13.11 17.72
CA PHE A 165 -0.09 13.53 17.07
C PHE A 165 -1.08 12.37 17.12
N HIS A 166 -2.33 12.69 17.48
CA HIS A 166 -3.43 11.73 17.60
C HIS A 166 -4.54 12.05 16.59
N ASN A 167 -5.52 11.15 16.49
CA ASN A 167 -6.72 11.31 15.66
C ASN A 167 -6.41 11.52 14.17
N LEU A 168 -5.32 10.91 13.68
CA LEU A 168 -5.01 10.91 12.26
C LEU A 168 -5.95 9.96 11.52
N ILE A 169 -6.24 10.29 10.26
CA ILE A 169 -7.08 9.47 9.38
C ILE A 169 -6.17 8.54 8.59
N GLY A 170 -6.52 7.25 8.48
CA GLY A 170 -5.75 6.27 7.72
C GLY A 170 -5.67 6.58 6.22
N ASN A 171 -4.61 6.12 5.56
CA ASN A 171 -4.31 6.39 4.14
C ASN A 171 -4.49 7.86 3.76
N THR A 172 -3.93 8.75 4.56
CA THR A 172 -4.01 10.21 4.37
C THR A 172 -2.62 10.81 4.47
N SER A 173 -2.31 11.73 3.56
CA SER A 173 -1.02 12.42 3.54
C SER A 173 -1.01 13.54 4.56
N TYR A 174 0.07 13.59 5.34
CA TYR A 174 0.29 14.58 6.38
C TYR A 174 1.72 15.10 6.28
N THR A 175 1.87 16.43 6.32
CA THR A 175 3.17 17.09 6.42
C THR A 175 3.41 17.46 7.86
N PHE A 176 4.46 16.90 8.43
CA PHE A 176 4.89 17.15 9.79
C PHE A 176 6.08 18.10 9.76
N GLU A 177 6.05 19.06 10.67
CA GLU A 177 7.07 20.11 10.72
C GLU A 177 7.65 20.21 12.12
N ALA A 178 8.96 20.38 12.20
CA ALA A 178 9.69 20.50 13.45
C ALA A 178 10.63 21.71 13.40
N LYS A 179 10.63 22.51 14.46
CA LYS A 179 11.55 23.64 14.65
C LYS A 179 12.80 23.19 15.39
N TYR A 180 13.95 23.61 14.88
CA TYR A 180 15.26 23.47 15.53
C TYR A 180 16.04 24.79 15.46
N GLY A 181 17.05 24.92 16.33
CA GLY A 181 18.02 26.03 16.47
C GLY A 181 17.77 27.27 15.61
N GLY A 182 17.21 28.34 16.22
CA GLY A 182 17.06 29.64 15.55
C GLY A 182 15.88 29.75 14.57
N ASN A 183 14.76 29.06 14.85
CA ASN A 183 13.52 29.05 14.04
C ASN A 183 13.62 28.38 12.66
N ARG A 184 14.63 27.53 12.44
CA ARG A 184 14.71 26.73 11.21
C ARG A 184 13.67 25.61 11.27
N VAL A 185 12.98 25.36 10.16
CA VAL A 185 11.92 24.36 10.07
C VAL A 185 12.36 23.27 9.10
N SER A 186 12.33 22.02 9.58
CA SER A 186 12.40 20.84 8.71
C SER A 186 10.99 20.27 8.58
N ASN A 187 10.66 19.73 7.41
CA ASN A 187 9.38 19.06 7.19
C ASN A 187 9.56 17.68 6.57
N LEU A 188 8.58 16.81 6.80
CA LEU A 188 8.49 15.49 6.21
C LEU A 188 7.03 15.19 5.90
N THR A 189 6.77 14.70 4.70
CA THR A 189 5.43 14.25 4.31
C THR A 189 5.38 12.73 4.36
N ILE A 190 4.43 12.21 5.10
CA ILE A 190 4.17 10.77 5.22
C ILE A 190 2.70 10.46 4.90
N VAL A 191 2.43 9.22 4.53
CA VAL A 191 1.07 8.70 4.39
C VAL A 191 0.81 7.74 5.52
N THR A 192 -0.24 7.97 6.30
CA THR A 192 -0.66 7.06 7.36
C THR A 192 -1.10 5.72 6.78
N PRO A 193 -0.80 4.58 7.43
CA PRO A 193 -1.38 3.30 7.04
C PRO A 193 -2.91 3.32 7.09
N LYS A 194 -3.57 2.45 6.31
CA LYS A 194 -5.02 2.22 6.46
C LYS A 194 -5.34 1.73 7.87
N ALA A 195 -6.54 2.06 8.35
CA ALA A 195 -6.98 1.60 9.66
C ALA A 195 -7.60 0.21 9.67
N ASN A 196 -7.40 -0.52 10.76
CA ASN A 196 -7.93 -1.86 10.92
C ASN A 196 -9.42 -1.80 11.26
N GLN A 197 -10.20 -2.72 10.67
CA GLN A 197 -11.61 -2.89 10.97
C GLN A 197 -11.79 -4.01 12.01
N ALA A 198 -12.79 -3.87 12.88
CA ALA A 198 -13.18 -4.96 13.77
C ALA A 198 -13.80 -6.11 12.96
N LYS A 199 -13.63 -7.35 13.43
CA LYS A 199 -14.30 -8.51 12.81
C LYS A 199 -15.83 -8.37 12.94
N PRO A 200 -16.63 -8.68 11.90
CA PRO A 200 -18.07 -8.64 11.99
C PRO A 200 -18.63 -9.84 12.77
N SER A 201 -19.93 -9.83 13.07
CA SER A 201 -20.63 -11.00 13.59
C SER A 201 -20.69 -12.12 12.55
N PRO A 202 -20.81 -13.39 12.97
CA PRO A 202 -20.96 -14.53 12.05
C PRO A 202 -22.16 -14.36 11.10
N PRO A 203 -22.09 -14.94 9.90
CA PRO A 203 -23.24 -15.00 9.01
C PRO A 203 -24.35 -15.90 9.58
N ARG A 204 -25.52 -15.91 8.94
CA ARG A 204 -26.65 -16.81 9.24
C ARG A 204 -26.91 -17.74 8.05
N SER A 205 -27.39 -18.96 8.33
CA SER A 205 -27.82 -19.92 7.33
C SER A 205 -29.35 -19.99 7.23
N SER A 206 -29.82 -20.39 6.06
CA SER A 206 -31.22 -20.66 5.72
C SER A 206 -31.26 -21.65 4.56
N ASP A 207 -32.42 -22.26 4.30
CA ASP A 207 -32.61 -23.22 3.20
C ASP A 207 -31.53 -24.33 3.20
N ILE A 208 -31.31 -24.93 4.38
CA ILE A 208 -30.32 -26.00 4.57
C ILE A 208 -30.92 -27.30 4.04
N GLN A 209 -30.35 -27.84 2.98
CA GLN A 209 -30.73 -29.11 2.36
C GLN A 209 -29.50 -30.03 2.27
N GLY A 210 -29.63 -31.17 1.58
CA GLY A 210 -28.53 -32.12 1.42
C GLY A 210 -27.35 -31.55 0.62
N GLU A 211 -27.62 -30.77 -0.42
CA GLU A 211 -26.58 -30.22 -1.31
C GLU A 211 -26.66 -28.70 -1.45
N VAL A 212 -27.53 -28.04 -0.66
CA VAL A 212 -27.83 -26.61 -0.77
C VAL A 212 -27.80 -25.95 0.59
N VAL A 213 -27.25 -24.74 0.64
CA VAL A 213 -27.39 -23.83 1.78
C VAL A 213 -27.38 -22.39 1.29
N THR A 214 -28.27 -21.55 1.84
CA THR A 214 -28.23 -20.11 1.63
C THR A 214 -27.63 -19.41 2.84
N ILE A 215 -26.54 -18.67 2.62
CA ILE A 215 -25.82 -17.92 3.64
C ILE A 215 -26.06 -16.42 3.46
N THR A 216 -26.36 -15.73 4.56
CA THR A 216 -26.52 -14.28 4.62
C THR A 216 -25.55 -13.70 5.64
N ALA A 217 -24.65 -12.81 5.22
CA ALA A 217 -23.74 -12.07 6.08
C ALA A 217 -24.43 -10.80 6.60
N PRO A 218 -23.90 -10.17 7.67
CA PRO A 218 -24.35 -8.86 8.12
C PRO A 218 -24.27 -7.79 7.01
N THR A 219 -25.06 -6.73 7.12
CA THR A 219 -25.10 -5.63 6.15
C THR A 219 -23.69 -5.08 5.86
N GLY A 220 -23.35 -4.93 4.58
CA GLY A 220 -22.05 -4.42 4.13
C GLY A 220 -20.92 -5.47 4.12
N CYS A 221 -21.18 -6.70 4.55
CA CYS A 221 -20.19 -7.78 4.56
C CYS A 221 -20.29 -8.69 3.31
N LYS A 222 -19.19 -9.39 3.01
CA LYS A 222 -19.13 -10.50 2.05
C LYS A 222 -18.99 -11.83 2.76
N ILE A 223 -19.29 -12.91 2.05
CA ILE A 223 -19.16 -14.29 2.54
C ILE A 223 -17.84 -14.85 2.05
N ARG A 224 -17.07 -15.46 2.95
CA ARG A 224 -15.89 -16.24 2.62
C ARG A 224 -16.19 -17.71 2.89
N PHE A 225 -16.05 -18.52 1.86
CA PHE A 225 -16.23 -19.97 1.92
C PHE A 225 -15.03 -20.61 1.23
N GLU A 226 -14.34 -21.47 1.98
CA GLU A 226 -13.01 -21.98 1.58
C GLU A 226 -12.07 -20.82 1.19
N ASN A 227 -11.51 -20.85 -0.03
CA ASN A 227 -10.62 -19.82 -0.55
C ASN A 227 -11.32 -18.79 -1.45
N ALA A 228 -12.65 -18.82 -1.54
CA ALA A 228 -13.43 -17.96 -2.42
C ALA A 228 -14.29 -16.95 -1.65
N VAL A 229 -14.59 -15.82 -2.32
CA VAL A 229 -15.38 -14.71 -1.81
C VAL A 229 -16.66 -14.59 -2.62
N PHE A 230 -17.79 -14.45 -1.93
CA PHE A 230 -19.12 -14.39 -2.51
C PHE A 230 -19.88 -13.17 -1.97
N ASP A 231 -20.73 -12.58 -2.82
CA ASP A 231 -21.64 -11.52 -2.39
C ASP A 231 -22.73 -12.08 -1.48
N SER A 232 -23.36 -11.23 -0.66
CA SER A 232 -24.40 -11.65 0.28
C SER A 232 -25.78 -11.10 -0.12
N PRO A 233 -26.86 -11.92 -0.05
CA PRO A 233 -26.88 -13.36 0.26
C PRO A 233 -26.34 -14.24 -0.88
N HIS A 234 -25.86 -15.44 -0.56
CA HIS A 234 -25.41 -16.44 -1.55
C HIS A 234 -26.01 -17.82 -1.28
N THR A 235 -26.49 -18.48 -2.34
CA THR A 235 -26.95 -19.87 -2.30
C THR A 235 -25.87 -20.79 -2.88
N PHE A 236 -25.22 -21.55 -2.00
CA PHE A 236 -24.27 -22.59 -2.36
C PHE A 236 -25.02 -23.84 -2.77
N ARG A 237 -24.63 -24.46 -3.88
CA ARG A 237 -25.24 -25.67 -4.45
C ARG A 237 -24.14 -26.70 -4.73
N GLY A 238 -24.50 -27.99 -4.78
CA GLY A 238 -23.56 -29.07 -5.03
C GLY A 238 -22.64 -29.38 -3.83
N LEU A 239 -23.10 -29.08 -2.61
CA LEU A 239 -22.41 -29.47 -1.39
C LEU A 239 -22.59 -30.96 -1.12
N ASN A 240 -21.64 -31.57 -0.40
CA ASN A 240 -21.78 -32.94 0.06
C ASN A 240 -22.83 -33.01 1.18
N PRO A 241 -23.75 -33.98 1.15
CA PRO A 241 -24.70 -34.22 2.24
C PRO A 241 -24.03 -34.66 3.53
N ASN A 242 -24.72 -34.46 4.65
CA ASN A 242 -24.25 -34.79 6.00
C ASN A 242 -22.84 -34.25 6.31
N THR A 243 -22.45 -33.13 5.71
CA THR A 243 -21.10 -32.57 5.79
C THR A 243 -21.15 -31.20 6.46
N THR A 244 -20.27 -30.99 7.43
CA THR A 244 -20.16 -29.70 8.12
C THR A 244 -19.23 -28.77 7.37
N TYR A 245 -19.78 -27.61 7.00
CA TYR A 245 -19.10 -26.53 6.30
C TYR A 245 -18.89 -25.32 7.21
N GLN A 246 -17.81 -24.58 6.94
CA GLN A 246 -17.44 -23.38 7.69
C GLN A 246 -17.58 -22.16 6.79
N PHE A 247 -18.45 -21.24 7.19
CA PHE A 247 -18.66 -19.97 6.51
C PHE A 247 -18.24 -18.82 7.39
N TYR A 248 -17.62 -17.81 6.78
CA TYR A 248 -17.19 -16.60 7.47
C TYR A 248 -17.82 -15.38 6.82
N ALA A 249 -18.05 -14.34 7.61
CA ALA A 249 -18.34 -13.01 7.11
C ALA A 249 -17.10 -12.13 7.29
N PHE A 250 -16.87 -11.20 6.37
CA PHE A 250 -15.86 -10.15 6.55
C PHE A 250 -16.34 -8.85 5.90
N THR A 251 -15.86 -7.72 6.42
CA THR A 251 -16.11 -6.40 5.83
C THR A 251 -15.02 -6.11 4.82
N PRO A 252 -15.33 -5.85 3.54
CA PRO A 252 -14.35 -5.51 2.53
C PRO A 252 -13.52 -4.28 2.93
N GLY A 253 -12.27 -4.24 2.49
CA GLY A 253 -11.43 -3.05 2.62
C GLY A 253 -11.97 -1.88 1.80
N THR A 254 -11.65 -0.67 2.24
CA THR A 254 -11.92 0.58 1.50
C THR A 254 -10.61 1.31 1.22
N ASP A 255 -10.68 2.50 0.63
CA ASP A 255 -9.49 3.35 0.48
C ASP A 255 -8.89 3.77 1.83
N LYS A 256 -9.67 3.76 2.91
CA LYS A 256 -9.23 4.22 4.24
C LYS A 256 -9.03 3.09 5.25
N LEU A 257 -9.66 1.95 5.03
CA LEU A 257 -9.70 0.82 5.97
C LEU A 257 -9.18 -0.46 5.32
N ASN A 258 -8.39 -1.23 6.07
CA ASN A 258 -8.00 -2.59 5.71
C ASN A 258 -9.22 -3.52 5.77
N GLU A 259 -9.21 -4.62 5.03
CA GLU A 259 -10.20 -5.69 5.21
C GLU A 259 -10.28 -6.12 6.68
N SER A 260 -11.49 -6.33 7.21
CA SER A 260 -11.62 -6.84 8.57
C SER A 260 -11.07 -8.28 8.65
N PRO A 261 -10.64 -8.75 9.83
CA PRO A 261 -10.51 -10.19 10.04
C PRO A 261 -11.85 -10.89 9.76
N ASN A 262 -11.78 -12.19 9.45
CA ASN A 262 -12.97 -13.03 9.36
C ASN A 262 -13.74 -13.01 10.69
N SER A 263 -15.06 -13.09 10.61
CA SER A 263 -15.93 -13.36 11.76
C SER A 263 -15.56 -14.68 12.43
N ASP A 264 -16.17 -14.96 13.57
CA ASP A 264 -16.20 -16.35 14.05
C ASP A 264 -16.94 -17.23 13.02
N ALA A 265 -16.55 -18.51 12.94
CA ALA A 265 -17.07 -19.43 11.95
C ALA A 265 -18.56 -19.73 12.19
N LEU A 266 -19.38 -19.65 11.15
CA LEU A 266 -20.68 -20.31 11.12
C LEU A 266 -20.47 -21.75 10.65
N MET A 267 -20.71 -22.70 11.56
CA MET A 267 -20.72 -24.13 11.24
C MET A 267 -22.11 -24.51 10.74
N VAL A 268 -22.21 -25.01 9.50
CA VAL A 268 -23.47 -25.50 8.93
C VAL A 268 -23.27 -26.93 8.47
N GLN A 269 -24.00 -27.86 9.07
CA GLN A 269 -24.09 -29.23 8.58
C GLN A 269 -25.20 -29.31 7.53
N THR A 270 -24.86 -29.71 6.31
CA THR A 270 -25.86 -30.05 5.30
C THR A 270 -26.67 -31.25 5.79
N LEU A 271 -27.94 -31.31 5.40
CA LEU A 271 -28.78 -32.44 5.80
C LEU A 271 -28.22 -33.74 5.23
N ASN A 272 -28.44 -34.84 5.93
CA ASN A 272 -28.11 -36.15 5.37
C ASN A 272 -28.99 -36.38 4.14
N GLN A 273 -28.41 -36.79 3.01
CA GLN A 273 -29.20 -37.30 1.88
C GLN A 273 -29.94 -38.60 2.24
N LYS A 274 -29.62 -39.20 3.39
CA LYS A 274 -30.24 -40.38 3.96
C LYS A 274 -30.98 -40.02 5.25
N MET A 275 -32.23 -39.54 5.12
CA MET A 275 -33.40 -39.91 5.94
C MET A 275 -34.68 -39.18 5.45
N LEU A 276 -35.05 -39.51 4.21
CA LEU A 276 -36.41 -39.83 3.76
C LEU A 276 -36.15 -40.93 2.71
N PHE A 277 -35.90 -42.20 3.01
CA PHE A 277 -36.52 -43.14 3.93
C PHE A 277 -35.44 -44.08 4.51
N GLY A 278 -35.82 -44.94 5.46
CA GLY A 278 -34.95 -45.94 6.08
C GLY A 278 -34.16 -46.79 5.08
N ASP A 279 -33.08 -47.39 5.58
CA ASP A 279 -32.06 -48.10 4.81
C ASP A 279 -32.49 -48.76 3.50
N ASP A 280 -31.64 -48.52 2.50
CA ASP A 280 -31.55 -49.12 1.17
C ASP A 280 -32.69 -48.80 0.18
N MET A 281 -32.42 -47.84 -0.72
CA MET A 281 -32.30 -48.08 -2.17
C MET A 281 -32.26 -46.75 -2.96
N ASN A 282 -31.07 -46.45 -3.50
CA ASN A 282 -30.73 -45.68 -4.69
C ASN A 282 -31.88 -44.91 -5.40
N TYR A 283 -31.91 -43.57 -5.26
CA TYR A 283 -32.73 -42.65 -6.05
C TYR A 283 -31.97 -42.19 -7.31
N PRO A 284 -32.68 -42.01 -8.43
CA PRO A 284 -32.90 -40.63 -8.86
C PRO A 284 -34.37 -40.35 -9.20
N LEU A 285 -34.76 -39.07 -9.03
CA LEU A 285 -35.57 -38.24 -9.93
C LEU A 285 -36.55 -37.32 -9.18
N ALA A 286 -36.11 -36.07 -9.06
CA ALA A 286 -36.84 -34.82 -9.27
C ALA A 286 -38.29 -34.66 -8.77
N ASN A 287 -38.43 -33.66 -7.88
CA ASN A 287 -39.55 -32.76 -7.68
C ASN A 287 -40.75 -33.22 -6.82
N ALA A 288 -40.87 -32.49 -5.70
CA ALA A 288 -42.06 -32.19 -4.91
C ALA A 288 -42.46 -33.17 -3.79
N ASP A 289 -42.56 -32.58 -2.59
CA ASP A 289 -43.21 -33.07 -1.38
C ASP A 289 -44.64 -33.58 -1.63
N VAL A 290 -44.79 -34.87 -1.88
CA VAL A 290 -46.10 -35.51 -2.00
C VAL A 290 -46.05 -36.86 -1.29
N TRP A 291 -47.13 -37.27 -0.62
CA TRP A 291 -47.31 -38.50 0.16
C TRP A 291 -47.00 -38.39 1.66
N LYS A 292 -47.73 -37.51 2.37
CA LYS A 292 -47.70 -37.45 3.84
C LYS A 292 -48.54 -38.54 4.53
N GLN A 293 -49.48 -39.20 3.86
CA GLN A 293 -50.29 -40.24 4.49
C GLN A 293 -50.85 -41.26 3.48
N ILE A 294 -50.45 -42.53 3.62
CA ILE A 294 -51.08 -43.69 2.98
C ILE A 294 -51.83 -44.43 4.08
N THR A 295 -53.15 -44.53 3.98
CA THR A 295 -53.96 -45.31 4.93
C THR A 295 -54.45 -46.56 4.20
N ASN A 296 -54.02 -47.74 4.67
CA ASN A 296 -54.54 -49.03 4.23
C ASN A 296 -55.67 -49.43 5.19
N THR A 297 -56.90 -49.45 4.69
CA THR A 297 -58.03 -50.02 5.45
C THR A 297 -58.42 -51.34 4.80
N SER A 298 -57.87 -52.43 5.31
CA SER A 298 -58.27 -53.79 4.93
C SER A 298 -59.32 -54.30 5.90
N TYR A 299 -60.48 -54.72 5.39
CA TYR A 299 -61.50 -55.40 6.20
C TYR A 299 -61.30 -56.92 6.14
N GLY A 300 -60.56 -57.54 7.08
CA GLY A 300 -60.32 -58.99 7.12
C GLY A 300 -59.00 -59.42 7.76
N SER A 301 -58.84 -60.71 8.09
CA SER A 301 -57.70 -61.26 8.86
C SER A 301 -56.39 -61.40 8.08
N ASP A 302 -56.42 -61.40 6.75
CA ASP A 302 -55.23 -61.55 5.91
C ASP A 302 -54.88 -60.24 5.19
N LYS A 303 -53.69 -59.71 5.48
CA LYS A 303 -53.28 -58.35 5.09
C LYS A 303 -52.74 -58.33 3.66
N ALA A 304 -53.36 -57.54 2.77
CA ALA A 304 -52.81 -57.21 1.46
C ALA A 304 -51.47 -56.44 1.61
N LYS A 305 -50.47 -56.79 0.79
CA LYS A 305 -49.14 -56.16 0.81
C LYS A 305 -49.06 -55.11 -0.29
N LEU A 306 -49.00 -53.84 0.10
CA LEU A 306 -48.71 -52.73 -0.79
C LEU A 306 -47.20 -52.51 -0.88
N THR A 307 -46.66 -52.48 -2.10
CA THR A 307 -45.26 -52.12 -2.35
C THR A 307 -45.22 -50.92 -3.29
N ILE A 308 -44.68 -49.80 -2.82
CA ILE A 308 -44.53 -48.59 -3.63
C ILE A 308 -43.07 -48.51 -4.07
N THR A 309 -42.83 -48.34 -5.36
CA THR A 309 -41.51 -48.19 -5.98
C THR A 309 -41.48 -46.85 -6.72
N PRO A 310 -40.32 -46.16 -6.86
CA PRO A 310 -40.27 -44.94 -7.66
C PRO A 310 -40.82 -45.18 -9.07
N GLY A 311 -41.87 -44.43 -9.43
CA GLY A 311 -42.53 -44.55 -10.72
C GLY A 311 -43.26 -45.88 -10.99
N ASN A 312 -43.63 -46.67 -9.97
CA ASN A 312 -44.68 -47.71 -10.03
C ASN A 312 -45.24 -48.02 -8.62
N MET A 313 -46.56 -48.09 -8.44
CA MET A 313 -47.19 -48.70 -7.27
C MET A 313 -47.63 -50.13 -7.61
N LYS A 314 -47.21 -51.12 -6.81
CA LYS A 314 -47.62 -52.52 -6.96
C LYS A 314 -48.47 -52.97 -5.78
N LEU A 315 -49.64 -53.51 -6.08
CA LEU A 315 -50.51 -54.15 -5.12
C LEU A 315 -50.47 -55.67 -5.29
N TYR A 316 -50.08 -56.35 -4.22
CA TYR A 316 -50.09 -57.81 -4.13
C TYR A 316 -51.08 -58.25 -3.06
N THR A 317 -52.08 -59.02 -3.46
CA THR A 317 -52.95 -59.73 -2.51
C THR A 317 -52.49 -61.19 -2.46
N GLY A 318 -52.04 -61.66 -1.30
CA GLY A 318 -51.85 -63.11 -1.09
C GLY A 318 -53.19 -63.86 -1.11
N ASN A 319 -53.18 -65.20 -1.08
CA ASN A 319 -54.40 -66.02 -1.02
C ASN A 319 -55.36 -65.47 0.04
N VAL A 320 -56.52 -64.98 -0.40
CA VAL A 320 -57.56 -64.40 0.45
C VAL A 320 -58.88 -65.05 0.09
N ASN A 321 -59.40 -65.85 1.01
CA ASN A 321 -60.54 -66.75 0.77
C ASN A 321 -61.93 -66.06 0.86
N PHE A 322 -62.01 -64.72 0.90
CA PHE A 322 -63.27 -63.99 1.00
C PHE A 322 -63.25 -62.67 0.21
N ALA A 323 -64.42 -62.16 -0.16
CA ALA A 323 -64.54 -60.89 -0.87
C ALA A 323 -64.04 -59.73 0.02
N HIS A 324 -62.88 -59.16 -0.31
CA HIS A 324 -62.31 -58.01 0.38
C HIS A 324 -62.28 -56.79 -0.55
N TRP A 325 -62.67 -55.63 -0.02
CA TRP A 325 -62.37 -54.34 -0.64
C TRP A 325 -61.09 -53.79 -0.02
N LEU A 326 -60.10 -53.48 -0.84
CA LEU A 326 -58.98 -52.65 -0.41
C LEU A 326 -59.33 -51.20 -0.72
N ASP A 327 -59.44 -50.37 0.31
CA ASP A 327 -59.49 -48.92 0.11
C ASP A 327 -58.09 -48.36 0.30
N LEU A 328 -57.39 -48.12 -0.81
CA LEU A 328 -56.17 -47.32 -0.78
C LEU A 328 -56.58 -45.86 -0.93
N GLN A 329 -56.39 -45.05 0.12
CA GLN A 329 -56.53 -43.60 0.00
C GLN A 329 -55.15 -42.96 0.01
N ILE A 330 -54.80 -42.29 -1.09
CA ILE A 330 -53.55 -41.55 -1.19
C ILE A 330 -53.85 -40.06 -1.12
N LYS A 331 -53.39 -39.38 -0.07
CA LYS A 331 -53.57 -37.94 0.13
C LYS A 331 -52.31 -37.17 -0.23
N THR A 332 -52.49 -36.11 -1.02
CA THR A 332 -51.43 -35.22 -1.50
C THR A 332 -51.71 -33.78 -1.06
N ASP A 333 -50.68 -32.98 -0.72
CA ASP A 333 -50.85 -31.52 -0.55
C ASP A 333 -50.81 -30.77 -1.91
N ILE A 334 -51.06 -31.48 -3.03
CA ILE A 334 -51.14 -30.88 -4.37
C ILE A 334 -52.46 -30.14 -4.51
N ASP A 335 -52.36 -28.85 -4.82
CA ASP A 335 -53.47 -28.01 -5.25
C ASP A 335 -53.97 -28.45 -6.63
N VAL A 336 -54.98 -29.34 -6.65
CA VAL A 336 -55.53 -29.91 -7.89
C VAL A 336 -56.39 -28.93 -8.69
N SER A 337 -56.74 -27.78 -8.12
CA SER A 337 -57.53 -26.73 -8.81
C SER A 337 -56.83 -26.13 -10.05
N LYS A 338 -55.52 -26.41 -10.20
CA LYS A 338 -54.67 -25.93 -11.30
C LYS A 338 -54.58 -26.88 -12.49
N TYR A 339 -55.29 -28.01 -12.44
CA TYR A 339 -55.26 -29.08 -13.42
C TYR A 339 -56.69 -29.45 -13.83
N ASN A 340 -56.90 -29.80 -15.10
CA ASN A 340 -58.21 -30.29 -15.56
C ASN A 340 -58.26 -31.81 -15.74
N LYS A 341 -57.11 -32.49 -15.71
CA LYS A 341 -57.00 -33.91 -16.04
C LYS A 341 -56.04 -34.67 -15.13
N LEU A 342 -56.51 -35.78 -14.56
CA LEU A 342 -55.65 -36.80 -13.94
C LEU A 342 -55.52 -38.00 -14.88
N THR A 343 -54.29 -38.45 -15.09
CA THR A 343 -54.00 -39.67 -15.83
C THR A 343 -53.38 -40.72 -14.91
N VAL A 344 -53.92 -41.93 -14.96
CA VAL A 344 -53.43 -43.10 -14.23
C VAL A 344 -53.12 -44.21 -15.22
N VAL A 345 -51.87 -44.66 -15.23
CA VAL A 345 -51.41 -45.74 -16.11
C VAL A 345 -51.32 -47.02 -15.32
N VAL A 346 -52.11 -48.01 -15.71
CA VAL A 346 -52.13 -49.35 -15.12
C VAL A 346 -51.38 -50.29 -16.05
N LYS A 347 -50.24 -50.78 -15.60
CA LYS A 347 -49.32 -51.59 -16.37
C LYS A 347 -49.64 -53.08 -16.30
N THR A 348 -50.10 -53.56 -15.15
CA THR A 348 -50.63 -54.92 -15.01
C THR A 348 -51.92 -54.89 -14.21
N PHE A 349 -52.87 -55.70 -14.65
CA PHE A 349 -54.09 -56.02 -13.94
C PHE A 349 -54.45 -57.45 -14.31
N HIS A 350 -54.41 -58.34 -13.32
CA HIS A 350 -54.76 -59.75 -13.49
C HIS A 350 -55.79 -60.11 -12.43
N THR A 351 -56.91 -60.69 -12.85
CA THR A 351 -57.91 -61.33 -11.98
C THR A 351 -57.98 -62.80 -12.37
N SER A 352 -58.33 -63.69 -11.43
CA SER A 352 -58.42 -65.12 -11.72
C SER A 352 -59.67 -65.52 -12.53
N ASP A 353 -60.65 -64.61 -12.67
CA ASP A 353 -61.79 -64.77 -13.58
C ASP A 353 -62.18 -63.42 -14.22
N PRO A 354 -61.81 -63.17 -15.49
CA PRO A 354 -62.11 -61.93 -16.21
C PRO A 354 -63.53 -61.88 -16.81
N THR A 355 -64.35 -62.93 -16.65
CA THR A 355 -65.73 -63.03 -17.19
C THR A 355 -66.82 -62.86 -16.14
N ASP A 356 -66.47 -62.90 -14.86
CA ASP A 356 -67.38 -62.60 -13.76
C ASP A 356 -67.53 -61.08 -13.59
N ASN A 357 -68.76 -60.59 -13.79
CA ASN A 357 -69.15 -59.19 -13.64
C ASN A 357 -69.00 -58.67 -12.19
N GLN A 358 -68.60 -59.52 -11.24
CA GLN A 358 -68.33 -59.13 -9.86
C GLN A 358 -66.84 -58.97 -9.52
N ASN A 359 -65.92 -59.38 -10.40
CA ASN A 359 -64.47 -59.19 -10.23
C ASN A 359 -64.02 -57.84 -10.78
N GLU A 360 -64.58 -56.77 -10.24
CA GLU A 360 -64.38 -55.42 -10.73
C GLU A 360 -63.28 -54.69 -9.96
N GLY A 361 -62.14 -54.45 -10.61
CA GLY A 361 -61.23 -53.39 -10.20
C GLY A 361 -61.87 -52.03 -10.53
N ARG A 362 -61.90 -51.07 -9.61
CA ARG A 362 -62.36 -49.71 -9.87
C ARG A 362 -61.28 -48.74 -9.44
N ILE A 363 -61.04 -47.74 -10.27
CA ILE A 363 -60.20 -46.60 -9.90
C ILE A 363 -61.07 -45.36 -9.86
N GLY A 364 -61.00 -44.60 -8.77
CA GLY A 364 -61.86 -43.45 -8.56
C GLY A 364 -61.16 -42.30 -7.86
N ILE A 365 -61.71 -41.11 -8.06
CA ILE A 365 -61.24 -39.85 -7.46
C ILE A 365 -62.45 -39.14 -6.86
N SER A 366 -62.37 -38.80 -5.57
CA SER A 366 -63.32 -37.90 -4.89
C SER A 366 -64.82 -38.15 -5.21
N GLY A 367 -65.21 -39.43 -5.34
CA GLY A 367 -66.60 -39.85 -5.59
C GLY A 367 -66.89 -40.37 -7.01
N THR A 368 -66.09 -40.01 -8.01
CA THR A 368 -66.21 -40.53 -9.39
C THR A 368 -65.41 -41.81 -9.53
N ARG A 369 -65.98 -42.87 -10.12
CA ARG A 369 -65.33 -44.18 -10.29
C ARG A 369 -65.37 -44.61 -11.75
N GLN A 370 -64.26 -45.14 -12.25
CA GLN A 370 -64.15 -45.79 -13.55
C GLN A 370 -63.77 -47.27 -13.36
N LEU A 371 -64.42 -48.14 -14.14
CA LEU A 371 -64.18 -49.58 -14.11
C LEU A 371 -62.85 -49.92 -14.81
N LEU A 372 -62.02 -50.70 -14.12
CA LEU A 372 -60.72 -51.18 -14.57
C LEU A 372 -60.88 -52.57 -15.20
N LYS A 373 -61.07 -52.63 -16.52
CA LYS A 373 -61.30 -53.89 -17.24
C LYS A 373 -60.03 -54.57 -17.76
N ALA A 374 -58.95 -53.80 -17.92
CA ALA A 374 -57.66 -54.28 -18.46
C ALA A 374 -56.51 -53.33 -18.08
N PRO A 375 -55.24 -53.74 -18.23
CA PRO A 375 -54.12 -52.79 -18.26
C PRO A 375 -54.37 -51.68 -19.29
N GLY A 376 -53.99 -50.44 -18.98
CA GLY A 376 -54.20 -49.30 -19.86
C GLY A 376 -54.11 -47.96 -19.15
N THR A 377 -54.38 -46.90 -19.91
CA THR A 377 -54.42 -45.52 -19.41
C THR A 377 -55.85 -45.12 -19.09
N TYR A 378 -56.05 -44.64 -17.87
CA TYR A 378 -57.34 -44.19 -17.35
C TYR A 378 -57.25 -42.71 -17.05
N GLU A 379 -58.22 -41.94 -17.56
CA GLU A 379 -58.20 -40.49 -17.50
C GLU A 379 -59.45 -39.98 -16.81
N PHE A 380 -59.28 -39.00 -15.94
CA PHE A 380 -60.35 -38.41 -15.16
C PHE A 380 -60.33 -36.90 -15.33
N ASP A 381 -61.50 -36.34 -15.60
CA ASP A 381 -61.72 -34.91 -15.50
C ASP A 381 -61.71 -34.50 -14.02
N VAL A 382 -60.79 -33.62 -13.66
CA VAL A 382 -60.63 -33.08 -12.30
C VAL A 382 -60.90 -31.58 -12.24
N SER A 383 -61.38 -30.97 -13.33
CA SER A 383 -61.66 -29.53 -13.43
C SER A 383 -62.67 -29.01 -12.39
N ALA A 384 -63.59 -29.87 -11.94
CA ALA A 384 -64.59 -29.54 -10.94
C ALA A 384 -64.11 -29.75 -9.48
N LEU A 385 -62.90 -30.27 -9.26
CA LEU A 385 -62.37 -30.51 -7.92
C LEU A 385 -61.76 -29.24 -7.33
N THR A 386 -62.40 -28.70 -6.29
CA THR A 386 -61.94 -27.49 -5.59
C THR A 386 -61.12 -27.79 -4.33
N GLN A 387 -60.67 -29.03 -4.16
CA GLN A 387 -60.00 -29.49 -2.93
C GLN A 387 -58.48 -29.28 -3.03
N SER A 388 -57.82 -28.99 -1.91
CA SER A 388 -56.36 -28.88 -1.82
C SER A 388 -55.66 -30.24 -1.67
N PHE A 389 -56.39 -31.34 -1.83
CA PHE A 389 -55.86 -32.69 -1.77
C PHE A 389 -56.52 -33.61 -2.81
N LEU A 390 -55.73 -34.47 -3.42
CA LEU A 390 -56.20 -35.55 -4.26
C LEU A 390 -56.42 -36.80 -3.39
N SER A 391 -57.51 -37.53 -3.64
CA SER A 391 -57.79 -38.82 -3.01
C SER A 391 -58.08 -39.84 -4.11
N ILE A 392 -57.09 -40.66 -4.44
CA ILE A 392 -57.27 -41.79 -5.36
C ILE A 392 -57.72 -42.98 -4.53
N ARG A 393 -58.79 -43.63 -4.98
CA ARG A 393 -59.32 -44.89 -4.44
C ARG A 393 -59.14 -45.98 -5.49
N VAL A 394 -58.60 -47.12 -5.09
CA VAL A 394 -58.49 -48.31 -5.92
C VAL A 394 -59.27 -49.42 -5.23
N ASP A 395 -60.49 -49.70 -5.67
CA ASP A 395 -61.27 -50.85 -5.20
C ASP A 395 -60.88 -52.06 -6.05
N ALA A 396 -60.70 -53.22 -5.44
CA ALA A 396 -60.65 -54.48 -6.19
C ALA A 396 -61.47 -55.51 -5.42
N TRP A 397 -62.35 -56.23 -6.12
CA TRP A 397 -62.89 -57.47 -5.59
C TRP A 397 -61.84 -58.56 -5.74
N VAL A 398 -61.31 -59.03 -4.61
CA VAL A 398 -60.17 -59.96 -4.61
C VAL A 398 -60.67 -61.38 -4.42
N ASN A 399 -60.55 -62.21 -5.45
CA ASN A 399 -60.47 -63.67 -5.36
C ASN A 399 -59.05 -64.13 -5.74
N ASP A 400 -58.68 -65.35 -5.31
CA ASP A 400 -57.31 -65.86 -5.27
C ASP A 400 -56.47 -65.43 -6.49
N SER A 401 -55.46 -64.58 -6.25
CA SER A 401 -54.45 -64.09 -7.22
C SER A 401 -54.79 -62.84 -8.05
N THR A 402 -55.44 -61.82 -7.45
CA THR A 402 -55.51 -60.50 -8.09
C THR A 402 -54.17 -59.74 -7.95
N THR A 403 -53.61 -59.24 -9.07
CA THR A 403 -52.43 -58.37 -9.04
C THR A 403 -52.66 -57.11 -9.86
N MET A 404 -52.22 -55.96 -9.32
CA MET A 404 -52.34 -54.67 -10.00
C MET A 404 -51.04 -53.86 -9.85
N GLU A 405 -50.50 -53.37 -10.97
CA GLU A 405 -49.37 -52.44 -11.03
C GLU A 405 -49.82 -51.15 -11.69
N ILE A 406 -49.85 -50.06 -10.92
CA ILE A 406 -50.00 -48.71 -11.43
C ILE A 406 -48.59 -48.21 -11.73
N SER A 407 -48.25 -47.94 -12.98
CA SER A 407 -46.93 -47.41 -13.30
C SER A 407 -46.83 -45.91 -13.05
N SER A 408 -47.86 -45.13 -13.37
CA SER A 408 -47.74 -43.69 -13.19
C SER A 408 -49.07 -43.04 -12.90
N ILE A 409 -48.99 -41.96 -12.13
CA ILE A 409 -50.09 -41.07 -11.81
C ILE A 409 -49.55 -39.67 -12.02
N TYR A 410 -50.21 -38.88 -12.86
CA TYR A 410 -49.80 -37.49 -13.10
C TYR A 410 -51.00 -36.61 -13.45
N LEU A 411 -50.89 -35.34 -13.08
CA LEU A 411 -51.86 -34.29 -13.36
C LEU A 411 -51.43 -33.49 -14.59
N SER A 412 -52.40 -33.06 -15.38
CA SER A 412 -52.20 -32.29 -16.62
C SER A 412 -53.34 -31.31 -16.87
N ASN A 413 -53.11 -30.38 -17.82
CA ASN A 413 -54.09 -29.44 -18.36
C ASN A 413 -54.41 -29.77 -19.82
#